data_AF-A0A940ZMS1-F1
#
_entry.id   AF-A0A940ZMS1-F1
#
_cell.length_a   1.000
_cell.length_b   1.000
_cell.length_c   1.000
_cell.angle_alpha   90.00
_cell.angle_beta   90.00
_cell.angle_gamma   90.00
#
_symmetry.space_group_name_H-M   'P 1'
#
loop_
_entity.id
_entity.type
_entity.pdbx_description
1 polymer ?
#
loop_
_entity_poly.entity_id
_entity_poly.type
_entity_poly.pdbx_seq_one_letter_code
_entity_poly.pdbx_strand_id
1 'polypeptide(L)'
;MYEKSFIPFRGYFSSPFSRWQGSLQLDHPLELACATVRAWLAKKGFSAKMFDYVYVGATVGQKHNFFYGPWASALIGATEIP
;
A
#
# COMPACT_ATOMS: atom_id res chain seq x y z
N MET A 1 16.07 16.61 -22.28
CA MET A 1 15.82 16.75 -20.82
C MET A 1 15.13 15.55 -20.17
N TYR A 2 14.41 14.67 -20.89
CA TYR A 2 13.72 13.50 -20.30
C TYR A 2 14.24 12.14 -20.78
N GLU A 3 15.53 12.03 -21.11
CA GLU A 3 16.10 10.80 -21.66
C GLU A 3 16.17 9.63 -20.66
N LYS A 4 15.93 9.90 -19.36
CA LYS A 4 15.99 8.91 -18.27
C LYS A 4 14.69 8.81 -17.47
N SER A 5 13.59 9.39 -17.95
CA SER A 5 12.29 9.29 -17.27
C SER A 5 11.57 8.00 -17.69
N PHE A 6 11.30 7.12 -16.74
CA PHE A 6 10.54 5.89 -16.97
C PHE A 6 9.72 5.50 -15.75
N ILE A 7 8.67 4.71 -15.95
CA ILE A 7 7.93 4.08 -14.86
C ILE A 7 8.68 2.79 -14.47
N PRO A 8 9.07 2.61 -13.20
CA PRO A 8 9.83 1.44 -12.78
C PRO A 8 9.12 0.12 -13.07
N PHE A 9 9.77 -0.77 -13.81
CA PHE A 9 9.26 -2.13 -14.03
C PHE A 9 9.44 -2.97 -12.75
N ARG A 10 8.51 -3.90 -12.48
CA ARG A 10 8.51 -4.81 -11.32
C ARG A 10 8.25 -4.16 -9.95
N GLY A 11 7.69 -2.95 -9.93
CA GLY A 11 7.16 -2.30 -8.71
C GLY A 11 5.75 -2.77 -8.30
N TYR A 12 5.17 -3.73 -9.00
CA TYR A 12 3.81 -4.22 -8.78
C TYR A 12 3.80 -5.50 -7.94
N PHE A 13 2.82 -5.61 -7.04
CA PHE A 13 2.59 -6.75 -6.16
C PHE A 13 1.16 -6.73 -5.65
N SER A 14 0.71 -7.83 -5.04
CA SER A 14 -0.61 -7.94 -4.44
C SER A 14 -0.58 -8.89 -3.25
N SER A 15 -1.61 -8.83 -2.41
CA SER A 15 -1.91 -9.93 -1.49
C SER A 15 -2.24 -11.20 -2.28
N PRO A 16 -2.29 -12.36 -1.62
CA PRO A 16 -3.01 -13.51 -2.15
C PRO A 16 -4.47 -13.15 -2.45
N PHE A 17 -5.07 -13.87 -3.40
CA PHE A 17 -6.49 -13.74 -3.70
C PHE A 17 -7.30 -14.70 -2.81
N SER A 18 -8.39 -14.21 -2.24
CA SER A 18 -9.34 -15.04 -1.48
C SER A 18 -10.74 -14.91 -2.07
N ARG A 19 -11.52 -16.00 -2.01
CA ARG A 19 -12.95 -15.96 -2.33
C ARG A 19 -13.71 -15.09 -1.31
N TRP A 20 -14.92 -14.68 -1.68
CA TRP A 20 -15.84 -14.01 -0.76
C TRP A 20 -16.08 -14.87 0.49
N GLN A 21 -16.06 -14.25 1.67
CA GLN A 21 -16.08 -14.93 2.98
C GLN A 21 -14.99 -16.02 3.15
N GLY A 22 -13.85 -15.84 2.48
CA GLY A 22 -12.71 -16.74 2.55
C GLY A 22 -11.72 -16.41 3.67
N SER A 23 -10.45 -16.74 3.44
CA SER A 23 -9.38 -16.62 4.45
C SER A 23 -9.09 -15.20 4.94
N LEU A 24 -9.41 -14.17 4.15
CA LEU A 24 -9.16 -12.76 4.48
C LEU A 24 -10.43 -12.03 4.97
N GLN A 25 -11.49 -12.76 5.33
CA GLN A 25 -12.80 -12.16 5.67
C GLN A 25 -12.79 -11.29 6.93
N LEU A 26 -11.86 -11.54 7.86
CA LEU A 26 -11.76 -10.81 9.13
C LEU A 26 -10.76 -9.66 9.07
N ASP A 27 -10.02 -9.52 7.95
CA ASP A 27 -8.99 -8.51 7.83
C ASP A 27 -9.58 -7.15 7.44
N HIS A 28 -9.14 -6.10 8.11
CA HIS A 28 -9.42 -4.74 7.64
C HIS A 28 -8.66 -4.51 6.32
N PRO A 29 -9.33 -4.07 5.23
CA PRO A 29 -8.70 -4.06 3.91
C PRO A 29 -7.52 -3.09 3.82
N LEU A 30 -7.55 -1.97 4.54
CA LEU A 30 -6.41 -1.05 4.58
C LEU A 30 -5.21 -1.67 5.31
N GLU A 31 -5.44 -2.40 6.40
CA GLU A 31 -4.37 -3.04 7.17
C GLU A 31 -3.75 -4.18 6.36
N LEU A 32 -4.58 -4.98 5.69
CA LEU A 32 -4.14 -6.01 4.76
C LEU A 32 -3.29 -5.42 3.63
N ALA A 33 -3.74 -4.31 3.02
CA ALA A 33 -2.99 -3.62 1.97
C ALA A 33 -1.63 -3.14 2.49
N CYS A 34 -1.58 -2.49 3.65
CA CYS A 34 -0.32 -2.00 4.24
C CYS A 34 0.61 -3.13 4.67
N ALA A 35 0.07 -4.22 5.23
CA ALA A 35 0.85 -5.41 5.57
C ALA A 35 1.48 -6.04 4.31
N THR A 36 0.73 -6.07 3.22
CA THR A 36 1.23 -6.53 1.91
C THR A 36 2.38 -5.65 1.40
N VAL A 37 2.22 -4.32 1.48
CA VAL A 37 3.27 -3.35 1.11
C VAL A 37 4.54 -3.59 1.92
N ARG A 38 4.41 -3.69 3.26
CA ARG A 38 5.56 -3.91 4.15
C ARG A 38 6.28 -5.22 3.85
N ALA A 39 5.55 -6.30 3.63
CA ALA A 39 6.13 -7.59 3.29
C ALA A 39 6.91 -7.53 1.95
N TRP A 40 6.38 -6.83 0.96
CA TRP A 40 7.06 -6.64 -0.31
C TRP A 40 8.31 -5.76 -0.19
N LEU A 41 8.22 -4.63 0.51
CA LEU A 41 9.37 -3.75 0.77
C LEU A 41 10.49 -4.49 1.50
N ALA A 42 10.15 -5.26 2.53
CA ALA A 42 11.09 -6.08 3.27
C ALA A 42 11.77 -7.11 2.36
N LYS A 43 11.02 -7.79 1.49
CA LYS A 43 11.57 -8.73 0.50
C LYS A 43 12.51 -8.06 -0.51
N LYS A 44 12.32 -6.78 -0.79
CA LYS A 44 13.18 -5.98 -1.68
C LYS A 44 14.34 -5.29 -0.96
N GLY A 45 14.34 -5.25 0.37
CA GLY A 45 15.28 -4.44 1.15
C GLY A 45 15.07 -2.94 0.96
N PHE A 46 13.85 -2.52 0.62
CA PHE A 46 13.52 -1.12 0.38
C PHE A 46 12.97 -0.46 1.65
N SER A 47 13.33 0.81 1.85
CA SER A 47 12.80 1.64 2.93
C SER A 47 11.54 2.36 2.48
N ALA A 48 10.50 2.36 3.31
CA ALA A 48 9.27 3.11 3.04
C ALA A 48 9.51 4.64 2.95
N LYS A 49 10.61 5.13 3.51
CA LYS A 49 11.02 6.54 3.43
C LYS A 49 11.42 7.01 2.02
N MET A 50 11.50 6.10 1.04
CA MET A 50 11.82 6.45 -0.35
C MET A 50 10.62 7.03 -1.12
N PHE A 51 9.41 6.92 -0.58
CA PHE A 51 8.22 7.44 -1.22
C PHE A 51 8.02 8.91 -0.87
N ASP A 52 7.52 9.70 -1.84
CA ASP A 52 7.14 11.09 -1.64
C ASP A 52 5.63 11.25 -1.38
N TYR A 53 4.82 10.29 -1.83
CA TYR A 53 3.36 10.32 -1.75
C TYR A 53 2.79 8.91 -1.61
N VAL A 54 1.63 8.80 -0.95
CA VAL A 54 0.81 7.58 -0.90
C VAL A 54 -0.59 7.89 -1.42
N TYR A 55 -1.06 7.06 -2.34
CA TYR A 55 -2.42 7.11 -2.85
C TYR A 55 -3.13 5.80 -2.50
N VAL A 56 -4.30 5.92 -1.87
CA VAL A 56 -5.12 4.76 -1.50
C VAL A 56 -6.44 4.83 -2.27
N GLY A 57 -6.70 3.80 -3.07
CA GLY A 57 -7.96 3.63 -3.78
C GLY A 57 -8.83 2.56 -3.12
N ALA A 58 -10.13 2.83 -2.99
CA ALA A 58 -11.13 1.86 -2.55
C ALA A 58 -12.45 2.14 -3.28
N THR A 59 -13.16 1.08 -3.68
CA THR A 59 -14.48 1.19 -4.34
C THR A 59 -15.64 1.13 -3.35
N VAL A 60 -15.47 0.39 -2.25
CA VAL A 60 -16.45 0.31 -1.16
C VAL A 60 -16.02 1.30 -0.07
N GLY A 61 -16.84 2.34 0.14
CA GLY A 61 -16.63 3.28 1.22
C GLY A 61 -16.76 2.61 2.59
N GLN A 62 -15.79 2.82 3.46
CA GLN A 62 -15.77 2.28 4.81
C GLN A 62 -15.65 3.41 5.83
N LYS A 63 -15.95 3.10 7.09
CA LYS A 63 -15.77 4.05 8.19
C LYS A 63 -14.30 4.51 8.21
N HIS A 64 -14.09 5.82 8.29
CA HIS A 64 -12.76 6.45 8.26
C HIS A 64 -12.04 6.46 6.89
N ASN A 65 -12.73 6.17 5.77
CA ASN A 65 -12.10 6.20 4.43
C ASN A 65 -11.38 7.52 4.11
N PHE A 66 -11.87 8.65 4.64
CA PHE A 66 -11.27 9.97 4.47
C PHE A 66 -9.82 10.03 4.96
N PHE A 67 -9.47 9.26 5.99
CA PHE A 67 -8.14 9.24 6.59
C PHE A 67 -7.24 8.10 6.08
N TYR A 68 -7.65 7.39 5.01
CA TYR A 68 -6.90 6.23 4.52
C TYR A 68 -5.49 6.55 4.06
N GLY A 69 -5.26 7.72 3.45
CA GLY A 69 -3.91 8.16 3.04
C GLY A 69 -2.97 8.25 4.25
N PRO A 70 -3.21 9.17 5.19
CA PRO A 70 -2.37 9.32 6.39
C PRO A 70 -2.26 8.03 7.22
N TRP A 71 -3.35 7.26 7.33
CA TRP A 71 -3.34 5.99 8.05
C TRP A 71 -2.45 4.96 7.34
N ALA A 72 -2.53 4.84 6.02
CA ALA A 72 -1.66 3.95 5.26
C ALA A 72 -0.19 4.38 5.35
N SER A 73 0.11 5.67 5.18
CA SER A 73 1.45 6.24 5.33
C SER A 73 2.08 5.87 6.67
N ALA A 74 1.33 6.03 7.77
CA ALA A 74 1.76 5.62 9.10
C ALA A 74 1.97 4.11 9.21
N LEU A 75 1.04 3.29 8.71
CA LEU A 75 1.13 1.83 8.79
C LEU A 75 2.33 1.26 8.03
N ILE A 76 2.67 1.82 6.86
CA ILE A 76 3.82 1.35 6.06
C ILE A 76 5.16 1.91 6.55
N GLY A 77 5.15 2.85 7.51
CA GLY A 77 6.36 3.49 8.04
C GLY A 77 6.88 4.67 7.21
N ALA A 78 6.04 5.25 6.37
CA ALA A 78 6.33 6.47 5.62
C ALA A 78 5.63 7.66 6.32
N THR A 79 6.09 8.02 7.52
CA THR A 79 5.43 9.05 8.35
C THR A 79 5.65 10.48 7.87
N GLU A 80 6.62 10.70 6.98
CA GLU A 80 7.05 12.03 6.54
C GLU A 80 6.32 12.53 5.29
N ILE A 81 5.41 11.74 4.73
CA ILE A 81 4.72 12.06 3.48
C ILE A 81 3.30 12.58 3.72
N PRO A 82 2.80 13.48 2.85
CA PRO A 82 1.42 13.97 2.90
C PRO A 82 0.35 12.86 2.78
#